data_AF-A0A2S1PJD2-F1
#
_entry.id   AF-A0A2S1PJD2-F1
#
_cell.length_a   1.000
_cell.length_b   1.000
_cell.length_c   1.000
_cell.angle_alpha   90.00
_cell.angle_beta   90.00
_cell.angle_gamma   90.00
#
_symmetry.space_group_name_H-M   'P 1'
#
loop_
_entity.id
_entity.type
_entity.pdbx_description
1 polymer ?
#
loop_
_entity_poly.entity_id
_entity_poly.type
_entity_poly.pdbx_seq_one_letter_code
_entity_poly.pdbx_strand_id
1 'polypeptide(L)'
;MGSELALDSMVSAFSATQAYEQSVGIHHLFDQPSKGDVVRLADKVQGHLTPMQARNRIENWIAHAKSQAACMNNSDKIVLSLFDTSGEWSKPWEEAGYQVYRFDIQDNPELGDVNNFNVEFFNEWFGDFYGQDVFAILAACPCTDFARSGCRHFSSKDLDGRTMASVELVHQTLRLIEYYKPALWAIENPVGRIEKLGGLPSWRLSFDPCHVGDPYTKKTLIWGRFNADLPVAPVEPIEGSKMHIKYGGRSLATKNARSVTPEGFAYSFFMANNLIDHPRLALCGKYDRLSQRLLGQAIDAGMELREISDLIDDAYLMDLDDERADALLRNAVQVRGCNLDSFVDIGGQVAMSI
;
A
#
# COMPACT_ATOMS: atom_id res chain seq x y z
N MET A 1 -4.35 16.16 30.05
CA MET A 1 -5.29 15.20 30.67
C MET A 1 -6.52 14.94 29.83
N GLY A 2 -7.43 15.90 29.56
CA GLY A 2 -8.64 15.60 28.75
C GLY A 2 -8.35 15.13 27.31
N SER A 3 -7.41 15.76 26.62
CA SER A 3 -7.00 15.44 25.25
C SER A 3 -6.21 14.14 25.13
N GLU A 4 -5.30 13.86 26.07
CA GLU A 4 -4.55 12.59 26.11
C GLU A 4 -5.48 11.40 26.35
N LEU A 5 -6.43 11.51 27.27
CA LEU A 5 -7.44 10.47 27.51
C LEU A 5 -8.33 10.26 26.27
N ALA A 6 -8.68 11.34 25.56
CA ALA A 6 -9.43 11.25 24.31
C ALA A 6 -8.63 10.54 23.21
N LEU A 7 -7.34 10.85 23.06
CA LEU A 7 -6.44 10.18 22.13
C LEU A 7 -6.35 8.67 22.44
N ASP A 8 -6.08 8.30 23.70
CA ASP A 8 -5.98 6.89 24.08
C ASP A 8 -7.30 6.13 23.86
N SER A 9 -8.44 6.77 24.16
CA SER A 9 -9.76 6.20 23.93
C SER A 9 -10.04 5.99 22.44
N MET A 10 -9.67 6.96 21.59
CA MET A 10 -9.84 6.90 20.14
C MET A 10 -9.03 5.75 19.53
N VAL A 11 -7.75 5.64 19.89
CA VAL A 11 -6.86 4.58 19.41
C VAL A 11 -7.35 3.20 19.86
N SER A 12 -7.78 3.10 21.12
CA SER A 12 -8.28 1.84 21.69
C SER A 12 -9.59 1.39 21.02
N ALA A 13 -10.52 2.31 20.79
CA ALA A 13 -11.78 2.01 20.13
C ALA A 13 -11.55 1.52 18.69
N PHE A 14 -10.71 2.23 17.93
CA PHE A 14 -10.40 1.87 16.55
C PHE A 14 -9.70 0.50 16.45
N SER A 15 -8.74 0.23 17.35
CA SER A 15 -8.06 -1.07 17.40
C SER A 15 -9.01 -2.21 17.77
N ALA A 16 -9.97 -1.96 18.67
CA ALA A 16 -10.97 -2.96 19.06
C ALA A 16 -11.93 -3.29 17.90
N THR A 17 -12.34 -2.30 17.11
CA THR A 17 -13.16 -2.52 15.91
C THR A 17 -12.42 -3.38 14.89
N GLN A 18 -11.18 -3.03 14.53
CA GLN A 18 -10.39 -3.84 13.60
C GLN A 18 -10.18 -5.27 14.10
N ALA A 19 -9.89 -5.45 15.40
CA ALA A 19 -9.70 -6.78 15.97
C ALA A 19 -10.99 -7.63 15.89
N TYR A 20 -12.15 -7.00 16.05
CA TYR A 20 -13.44 -7.67 15.87
C TYR A 20 -13.65 -8.07 14.41
N GLU A 21 -13.44 -7.17 13.45
CA GLU A 21 -13.61 -7.44 12.01
C GLU A 21 -12.69 -8.57 11.53
N GLN A 22 -11.43 -8.57 11.97
CA GLN A 22 -10.47 -9.65 11.73
C GLN A 22 -10.94 -10.98 12.34
N SER A 23 -11.49 -10.96 13.56
CA SER A 23 -11.95 -12.19 14.24
C SER A 23 -13.15 -12.85 13.54
N VAL A 24 -13.95 -12.06 12.82
CA VAL A 24 -15.11 -12.53 12.05
C VAL A 24 -14.71 -12.88 10.61
N GLY A 25 -13.54 -12.41 10.13
CA GLY A 25 -13.05 -12.68 8.77
C GLY A 25 -13.76 -11.86 7.69
N ILE A 26 -14.16 -10.62 8.02
CA ILE A 26 -14.90 -9.75 7.08
C ILE A 26 -14.05 -9.41 5.84
N HIS A 27 -12.73 -9.30 6.02
CA HIS A 27 -11.72 -9.10 4.98
C HIS A 27 -10.33 -9.41 5.54
N HIS A 28 -9.31 -9.45 4.68
CA HIS A 28 -7.90 -9.64 5.07
C HIS A 28 -7.02 -8.45 4.70
N LEU A 29 -7.59 -7.23 4.67
CA LEU A 29 -6.88 -5.99 4.32
C LEU A 29 -5.78 -5.61 5.32
N PHE A 30 -6.06 -5.78 6.61
CA PHE A 30 -5.21 -5.30 7.71
C PHE A 30 -4.48 -6.42 8.46
N ASP A 31 -4.41 -7.60 7.86
CA ASP A 31 -3.72 -8.75 8.44
C ASP A 31 -2.24 -8.45 8.70
N GLN A 32 -1.71 -9.05 9.76
CA GLN A 32 -0.28 -8.95 10.06
C GLN A 32 0.53 -9.61 8.94
N PRO A 33 1.63 -8.98 8.47
CA PRO A 33 2.51 -9.63 7.53
C PRO A 33 3.11 -10.90 8.15
N SER A 34 3.22 -11.97 7.35
CA SER A 34 3.97 -13.15 7.75
C SER A 34 5.46 -12.83 7.85
N LYS A 35 6.25 -13.70 8.47
CA LYS A 35 7.72 -13.50 8.56
C LYS A 35 8.39 -13.36 7.18
N GLY A 36 7.85 -14.01 6.16
CA GLY A 36 8.38 -13.94 4.78
C GLY A 36 7.99 -12.67 4.05
N ASP A 37 6.93 -11.99 4.50
CA ASP A 37 6.49 -10.71 3.92
C ASP A 37 7.32 -9.52 4.39
N VAL A 38 8.00 -9.64 5.54
CA VAL A 38 8.76 -8.54 6.16
C VAL A 38 10.16 -8.45 5.55
N VAL A 39 10.42 -7.39 4.79
CA VAL A 39 11.69 -7.17 4.09
C VAL A 39 12.41 -5.92 4.62
N ARG A 40 13.73 -6.03 4.81
CA ARG A 40 14.63 -4.88 4.97
C ARG A 40 15.47 -4.77 3.72
N LEU A 41 15.38 -3.66 2.98
CA LEU A 41 16.19 -3.52 1.76
C LEU A 41 17.69 -3.51 2.03
N ALA A 42 18.11 -3.16 3.25
CA ALA A 42 19.50 -3.29 3.69
C ALA A 42 20.03 -4.73 3.54
N ASP A 43 19.19 -5.74 3.78
CA ASP A 43 19.57 -7.16 3.70
C ASP A 43 19.76 -7.61 2.24
N LYS A 44 19.26 -6.84 1.26
CA LYS A 44 19.43 -7.09 -0.19
C LYS A 44 20.68 -6.43 -0.77
N VAL A 45 21.42 -5.62 0.00
CA VAL A 45 22.61 -4.91 -0.48
C VAL A 45 23.80 -5.87 -0.55
N GLN A 46 24.25 -6.20 -1.76
CA GLN A 46 25.41 -7.09 -2.02
C GLN A 46 26.66 -6.31 -2.48
N GLY A 47 26.72 -5.02 -2.13
CA GLY A 47 27.74 -4.06 -2.57
C GLY A 47 27.10 -2.78 -3.11
N HIS A 48 27.90 -1.73 -3.31
CA HIS A 48 27.43 -0.45 -3.80
C HIS A 48 27.78 -0.23 -5.27
N LEU A 49 26.81 0.29 -6.01
CA LEU A 49 26.97 0.75 -7.38
C LEU A 49 27.61 2.14 -7.38
N THR A 50 28.33 2.46 -8.46
CA THR A 50 28.63 3.86 -8.77
C THR A 50 27.32 4.62 -9.05
N PRO A 51 27.28 5.95 -8.84
CA PRO A 51 26.08 6.75 -9.14
C PRO A 51 25.56 6.57 -10.57
N MET A 52 26.46 6.40 -11.55
CA MET A 52 26.09 6.15 -12.95
C MET A 52 25.41 4.78 -13.12
N GLN A 53 25.96 3.72 -12.52
CA GLN A 53 25.36 2.38 -12.60
C GLN A 53 24.00 2.31 -11.90
N ALA A 54 23.84 2.99 -10.75
CA ALA A 54 22.55 3.09 -10.07
C ALA A 54 21.53 3.83 -10.94
N ARG A 55 21.93 4.95 -11.55
CA ARG A 55 21.08 5.69 -12.50
C ARG A 55 20.65 4.82 -13.68
N ASN A 56 21.59 4.15 -14.34
CA ASN A 56 21.24 3.27 -15.48
C ASN A 56 20.25 2.16 -15.07
N ARG A 57 20.35 1.64 -13.84
CA ARG A 57 19.40 0.65 -13.32
C ARG A 57 18.01 1.26 -13.11
N ILE A 58 17.93 2.46 -12.55
CA ILE A 58 16.67 3.18 -12.38
C ILE A 58 16.06 3.56 -13.73
N GLU A 59 16.87 4.00 -14.70
CA GLU A 59 16.43 4.28 -16.07
C GLU A 59 15.80 3.07 -16.74
N ASN A 60 16.30 1.85 -16.49
CA ASN A 60 15.67 0.63 -16.97
C ASN A 60 14.29 0.39 -16.32
N TRP A 61 14.12 0.68 -15.02
CA TRP A 61 12.81 0.60 -14.36
C TRP A 61 11.83 1.63 -14.91
N ILE A 62 12.31 2.85 -15.16
CA ILE A 62 11.51 3.91 -15.81
C ILE A 62 11.06 3.48 -17.20
N ALA A 63 11.98 2.94 -18.02
CA ALA A 63 11.67 2.44 -19.35
C ALA A 63 10.65 1.29 -19.31
N HIS A 64 10.78 0.38 -18.34
CA HIS A 64 9.84 -0.71 -18.14
C HIS A 64 8.43 -0.20 -17.79
N ALA A 65 8.29 0.71 -16.82
CA ALA A 65 7.02 1.33 -16.47
C ALA A 65 6.35 1.98 -17.70
N LYS A 66 7.10 2.81 -18.45
CA LYS A 66 6.61 3.45 -19.69
C LYS A 66 6.20 2.46 -20.77
N SER A 67 6.87 1.32 -20.86
CA SER A 67 6.55 0.30 -21.87
C SER A 67 5.16 -0.32 -21.63
N GLN A 68 4.68 -0.36 -20.39
CA GLN A 68 3.36 -0.91 -20.06
C GLN A 68 2.20 -0.06 -20.60
N ALA A 69 2.38 1.26 -20.70
CA ALA A 69 1.35 2.15 -21.22
C ALA A 69 1.01 1.89 -22.70
N ALA A 70 1.94 1.31 -23.48
CA ALA A 70 1.73 1.04 -24.90
C ALA A 70 0.56 0.07 -25.18
N CYS A 71 0.27 -0.84 -24.24
CA CYS A 71 -0.76 -1.85 -24.38
C CYS A 71 -2.13 -1.41 -23.83
N MET A 72 -2.21 -0.30 -23.10
CA MET A 72 -3.42 0.19 -22.41
C MET A 72 -4.04 -0.82 -21.42
N ASN A 73 -3.31 -1.87 -21.01
CA ASN A 73 -3.84 -2.91 -20.12
C ASN A 73 -4.16 -2.42 -18.70
N ASN A 74 -3.61 -1.27 -18.31
CA ASN A 74 -3.84 -0.64 -17.00
C ASN A 74 -4.88 0.49 -17.05
N SER A 75 -5.45 0.80 -18.22
CA SER A 75 -6.24 2.02 -18.41
C SER A 75 -7.54 2.03 -17.62
N ASP A 76 -8.02 0.86 -17.18
CA ASP A 76 -9.25 0.70 -16.38
C ASP A 76 -8.97 0.53 -14.87
N LYS A 77 -7.74 0.81 -14.44
CA LYS A 77 -7.29 0.69 -13.04
C LYS A 77 -6.96 2.05 -12.46
N ILE A 78 -7.53 2.30 -11.28
CA ILE A 78 -7.35 3.54 -10.53
C ILE A 78 -6.27 3.38 -9.47
N VAL A 79 -5.43 4.40 -9.31
CA VAL A 79 -4.48 4.54 -8.20
C VAL A 79 -4.78 5.85 -7.46
N LEU A 80 -5.09 5.75 -6.17
CA LEU A 80 -5.26 6.92 -5.31
C LEU A 80 -3.94 7.19 -4.58
N SER A 81 -3.40 8.39 -4.73
CA SER A 81 -2.18 8.85 -4.04
C SER A 81 -2.54 9.93 -3.03
N LEU A 82 -2.47 9.62 -1.74
CA LEU A 82 -2.88 10.48 -0.64
C LEU A 82 -1.67 11.18 -0.01
N PHE A 83 -1.86 12.45 0.36
CA PHE A 83 -0.83 13.31 0.95
C PHE A 83 0.39 13.49 0.04
N ASP A 84 0.18 13.43 -1.28
CA ASP A 84 1.25 13.37 -2.28
C ASP A 84 1.37 14.68 -3.08
N THR A 85 1.87 15.73 -2.43
CA THR A 85 2.20 17.01 -3.11
C THR A 85 3.24 16.83 -4.23
N SER A 86 4.12 15.83 -4.12
CA SER A 86 5.25 15.67 -5.04
C SER A 86 4.87 14.95 -6.33
N GLY A 87 3.91 14.03 -6.26
CA GLY A 87 3.56 13.10 -7.32
C GLY A 87 4.59 12.00 -7.58
N GLU A 88 5.75 12.00 -6.91
CA GLU A 88 6.87 11.10 -7.25
C GLU A 88 6.53 9.63 -6.97
N TRP A 89 5.82 9.32 -5.88
CA TRP A 89 5.47 7.92 -5.57
C TRP A 89 4.48 7.34 -6.60
N SER A 90 3.54 8.17 -7.05
CA SER A 90 2.47 7.78 -7.97
C SER A 90 2.85 7.88 -9.45
N LYS A 91 3.92 8.62 -9.79
CA LYS A 91 4.41 8.82 -11.16
C LYS A 91 4.68 7.54 -11.97
N PRO A 92 5.30 6.47 -11.44
CA PRO A 92 5.50 5.24 -12.21
C PRO A 92 4.18 4.59 -12.64
N TRP A 93 3.13 4.73 -11.84
CA TRP A 93 1.80 4.19 -12.12
C TRP A 93 1.14 4.96 -13.27
N GLU A 94 1.19 6.29 -13.21
CA GLU A 94 0.71 7.16 -14.30
C GLU A 94 1.44 6.86 -15.62
N GLU A 95 2.77 6.75 -15.57
CA GLU A 95 3.59 6.42 -16.74
C GLU A 95 3.32 5.01 -17.29
N ALA A 96 2.79 4.10 -16.48
CA ALA A 96 2.39 2.75 -16.89
C ALA A 96 0.93 2.66 -17.39
N GLY A 97 0.24 3.80 -17.48
CA GLY A 97 -1.11 3.90 -18.04
C GLY A 97 -2.25 3.72 -17.04
N TYR A 98 -1.99 3.73 -15.74
CA TYR A 98 -3.03 3.78 -14.70
C TYR A 98 -3.67 5.17 -14.65
N GLN A 99 -4.92 5.24 -14.20
CA GLN A 99 -5.56 6.51 -13.85
C GLN A 99 -5.17 6.90 -12.42
N VAL A 100 -4.33 7.92 -12.30
CA VAL A 100 -3.80 8.39 -11.01
C VAL A 100 -4.55 9.62 -10.52
N TYR A 101 -5.10 9.54 -9.31
CA TYR A 101 -5.68 10.68 -8.60
C TYR A 101 -4.81 11.03 -7.40
N ARG A 102 -4.25 12.25 -7.39
CA ARG A 102 -3.39 12.75 -6.32
C ARG A 102 -4.17 13.71 -5.43
N PHE A 103 -4.10 13.50 -4.13
CA PHE A 103 -4.82 14.25 -3.13
C PHE A 103 -3.85 14.83 -2.12
N ASP A 104 -3.75 16.16 -2.07
CA ASP A 104 -3.02 16.85 -1.01
C ASP A 104 -3.70 18.19 -0.70
N ILE A 105 -3.89 18.46 0.58
CA ILE A 105 -4.53 19.69 1.07
C ILE A 105 -3.77 20.96 0.67
N GLN A 106 -2.46 20.87 0.39
CA GLN A 106 -1.67 22.01 -0.09
C GLN A 106 -1.97 22.36 -1.54
N ASP A 107 -2.31 21.36 -2.37
CA ASP A 107 -2.61 21.55 -3.79
C ASP A 107 -4.08 21.96 -3.98
N ASN A 108 -4.98 21.31 -3.24
CA ASN A 108 -6.40 21.64 -3.24
C ASN A 108 -7.00 21.43 -1.84
N PRO A 109 -7.33 22.49 -1.09
CA PRO A 109 -7.91 22.35 0.25
C PRO A 109 -9.30 21.71 0.29
N GLU A 110 -10.05 21.76 -0.80
CA GLU A 110 -11.41 21.19 -0.87
C GLU A 110 -11.36 19.70 -1.23
N LEU A 111 -10.61 19.35 -2.28
CA LEU A 111 -10.53 17.96 -2.77
C LEU A 111 -9.41 17.15 -2.13
N GLY A 112 -8.39 17.79 -1.58
CA GLY A 112 -7.18 17.14 -1.05
C GLY A 112 -7.17 16.94 0.47
N ASP A 113 -8.18 17.42 1.20
CA ASP A 113 -8.32 17.15 2.63
C ASP A 113 -8.94 15.76 2.85
N VAL A 114 -8.10 14.81 3.26
CA VAL A 114 -8.51 13.42 3.52
C VAL A 114 -9.60 13.31 4.60
N ASN A 115 -9.76 14.31 5.50
CA ASN A 115 -10.88 14.28 6.45
C ASN A 115 -12.26 14.37 5.79
N ASN A 116 -12.33 14.92 4.56
CA ASN A 116 -13.58 15.05 3.82
C ASN A 116 -13.97 13.75 3.09
N PHE A 117 -13.10 12.74 3.09
CA PHE A 117 -13.30 11.54 2.31
C PHE A 117 -14.40 10.68 2.93
N ASN A 118 -15.49 10.52 2.21
CA ASN A 118 -16.59 9.65 2.55
C ASN A 118 -17.27 9.22 1.24
N VAL A 119 -18.30 8.37 1.36
CA VAL A 119 -19.03 7.84 0.22
C VAL A 119 -19.60 8.97 -0.64
N GLU A 120 -20.18 9.99 -0.01
CA GLU A 120 -20.77 11.14 -0.70
C GLU A 120 -19.70 11.92 -1.47
N PHE A 121 -18.55 12.20 -0.86
CA PHE A 121 -17.44 12.91 -1.49
C PHE A 121 -17.00 12.22 -2.78
N PHE A 122 -16.74 10.91 -2.76
CA PHE A 122 -16.26 10.22 -3.94
C PHE A 122 -17.33 10.03 -5.02
N ASN A 123 -18.59 9.82 -4.61
CA ASN A 123 -19.70 9.78 -5.57
C ASN A 123 -19.95 11.13 -6.24
N GLU A 124 -19.92 12.24 -5.50
CA GLU A 124 -20.22 13.57 -6.05
C GLU A 124 -19.09 14.10 -6.92
N TRP A 125 -17.84 13.98 -6.47
CA TRP A 125 -16.69 14.58 -7.16
C TRP A 125 -16.09 13.68 -8.23
N PHE A 126 -16.13 12.36 -8.01
CA PHE A 126 -15.48 11.39 -8.87
C PHE A 126 -16.46 10.43 -9.53
N GLY A 127 -17.76 10.47 -9.19
CA GLY A 127 -18.75 9.51 -9.67
C GLY A 127 -18.29 8.09 -9.42
N ASP A 128 -17.64 7.91 -8.28
CA ASP A 128 -16.77 6.80 -7.90
C ASP A 128 -16.16 6.05 -9.08
N PHE A 129 -15.41 6.82 -9.87
CA PHE A 129 -14.59 6.37 -10.98
C PHE A 129 -15.34 5.58 -12.05
N TYR A 130 -16.66 5.72 -12.15
CA TYR A 130 -17.54 5.04 -13.12
C TYR A 130 -17.48 3.50 -13.02
N GLY A 131 -17.32 2.99 -11.80
CA GLY A 131 -17.23 1.55 -11.53
C GLY A 131 -15.89 0.92 -11.91
N GLN A 132 -14.87 1.74 -12.16
CA GLN A 132 -13.52 1.24 -12.38
C GLN A 132 -12.88 0.78 -11.07
N ASP A 133 -11.98 -0.19 -11.20
CA ASP A 133 -11.36 -0.86 -10.06
C ASP A 133 -10.27 0.02 -9.44
N VAL A 134 -10.42 0.34 -8.15
CA VAL A 134 -9.38 1.00 -7.36
C VAL A 134 -8.32 -0.05 -7.01
N PHE A 135 -7.34 -0.15 -7.90
CA PHE A 135 -6.27 -1.14 -7.81
C PHE A 135 -5.34 -0.89 -6.62
N ALA A 136 -4.94 0.37 -6.41
CA ALA A 136 -3.97 0.72 -5.39
C ALA A 136 -4.29 2.02 -4.65
N ILE A 137 -3.98 2.04 -3.34
CA ILE A 137 -3.96 3.25 -2.51
C ILE A 137 -2.56 3.43 -1.92
N LEU A 138 -1.90 4.53 -2.26
CA LEU A 138 -0.58 4.92 -1.75
C LEU A 138 -0.77 6.14 -0.86
N ALA A 139 -0.29 6.10 0.38
CA ALA A 139 -0.53 7.16 1.35
C ALA A 139 0.77 7.60 2.05
N ALA A 140 1.24 8.81 1.74
CA ALA A 140 2.41 9.42 2.36
C ALA A 140 2.02 10.20 3.63
N CYS A 141 1.40 9.50 4.60
CA CYS A 141 0.76 10.12 5.76
C CYS A 141 1.66 11.16 6.48
N PRO A 142 1.10 12.31 6.94
CA PRO A 142 1.89 13.37 7.56
C PRO A 142 2.75 12.89 8.74
N CYS A 143 4.07 12.94 8.60
CA CYS A 143 5.00 12.40 9.61
C CYS A 143 5.23 13.29 10.85
N THR A 144 4.72 14.53 10.85
CA THR A 144 5.10 15.58 11.82
C THR A 144 4.84 15.17 13.28
N ASP A 145 3.76 14.45 13.55
CA ASP A 145 3.34 14.07 14.90
C ASP A 145 3.67 12.62 15.27
N PHE A 146 4.29 11.88 14.33
CA PHE A 146 4.61 10.46 14.49
C PHE A 146 6.11 10.17 14.50
N ALA A 147 6.90 10.89 13.69
CA ALA A 147 8.31 10.57 13.50
C ALA A 147 9.13 10.73 14.78
N ARG A 148 9.96 9.72 15.09
CA ARG A 148 10.79 9.69 16.31
C ARG A 148 11.77 10.86 16.41
N SER A 149 12.20 11.42 15.28
CA SER A 149 13.03 12.63 15.23
C SER A 149 12.40 13.84 15.95
N GLY A 150 11.07 13.86 16.10
CA GLY A 150 10.30 14.89 16.79
C GLY A 150 9.90 14.56 18.22
N CYS A 151 10.39 13.47 18.82
CA CYS A 151 9.85 12.90 20.06
C CYS A 151 9.79 13.87 21.25
N ARG A 152 10.73 14.81 21.35
CA ARG A 152 10.73 15.86 22.39
C ARG A 152 9.49 16.76 22.39
N HIS A 153 8.70 16.76 21.32
CA HIS A 153 7.48 17.55 21.18
C HIS A 153 6.19 16.73 21.33
N PHE A 154 6.28 15.41 21.52
CA PHE A 154 5.12 14.53 21.58
C PHE A 154 4.16 14.93 22.70
N SER A 155 4.62 15.05 23.94
CA SER A 155 3.76 15.43 25.07
C SER A 155 2.98 16.72 24.82
N SER A 156 3.60 17.74 24.24
CA SER A 156 2.89 18.99 23.91
C SER A 156 1.81 18.79 22.84
N LYS A 157 2.08 17.96 21.83
CA LYS A 157 1.17 17.68 20.70
C LYS A 157 0.01 16.77 21.10
N ASP A 158 0.26 15.87 22.04
CA ASP A 158 -0.74 14.99 22.62
C ASP A 158 -1.69 15.81 23.50
N LEU A 159 -1.14 16.72 24.32
CA LEU A 159 -1.92 17.63 25.15
C LEU A 159 -2.73 18.67 24.36
N ASP A 160 -2.20 19.21 23.26
CA ASP A 160 -2.89 20.24 22.47
C ASP A 160 -3.77 19.69 21.35
N GLY A 161 -3.88 18.36 21.22
CA GLY A 161 -4.79 17.68 20.29
C GLY A 161 -4.27 17.53 18.85
N ARG A 162 -3.08 18.06 18.51
CA ARG A 162 -2.50 17.88 17.17
C ARG A 162 -2.24 16.43 16.81
N THR A 163 -1.77 15.64 17.77
CA THR A 163 -1.56 14.19 17.54
C THR A 163 -2.88 13.50 17.22
N MET A 164 -3.96 13.84 17.92
CA MET A 164 -5.28 13.26 17.70
C MET A 164 -5.81 13.59 16.29
N ALA A 165 -5.66 14.83 15.84
CA ALA A 165 -6.02 15.20 14.46
C ALA A 165 -5.20 14.43 13.42
N SER A 166 -3.89 14.25 13.65
CA SER A 166 -3.04 13.44 12.76
C SER A 166 -3.39 11.95 12.79
N VAL A 167 -3.84 11.40 13.92
CA VAL A 167 -4.33 10.02 14.01
C VAL A 167 -5.65 9.85 13.25
N GLU A 168 -6.56 10.83 13.30
CA GLU A 168 -7.81 10.77 12.53
C GLU A 168 -7.54 10.68 11.03
N LEU A 169 -6.54 11.40 10.49
CA LEU A 169 -6.13 11.27 9.09
C LEU A 169 -5.69 9.85 8.74
N VAL A 170 -4.99 9.16 9.65
CA VAL A 170 -4.59 7.75 9.45
C VAL A 170 -5.80 6.84 9.50
N HIS A 171 -6.70 7.01 10.47
CA HIS A 171 -7.93 6.23 10.55
C HIS A 171 -8.82 6.44 9.33
N GLN A 172 -8.94 7.68 8.83
CA GLN A 172 -9.69 7.99 7.63
C GLN A 172 -9.07 7.38 6.37
N THR A 173 -7.73 7.33 6.31
CA THR A 173 -7.01 6.59 5.25
C THR A 173 -7.34 5.09 5.30
N LEU A 174 -7.40 4.48 6.49
CA LEU A 174 -7.75 3.07 6.65
C LEU A 174 -9.22 2.80 6.31
N ARG A 175 -10.15 3.68 6.68
CA ARG A 175 -11.57 3.60 6.25
C ARG A 175 -11.68 3.66 4.73
N LEU A 176 -10.87 4.48 4.06
CA LEU A 176 -10.83 4.53 2.60
C LEU A 176 -10.34 3.22 1.98
N ILE A 177 -9.28 2.64 2.56
CA ILE A 177 -8.76 1.32 2.15
C ILE A 177 -9.83 0.24 2.35
N GLU A 178 -10.56 0.27 3.46
CA GLU A 178 -11.65 -0.65 3.73
C GLU A 178 -12.83 -0.47 2.77
N TYR A 179 -13.14 0.77 2.41
CA TYR A 179 -14.22 1.08 1.47
C TYR A 179 -13.95 0.54 0.07
N TYR A 180 -12.76 0.80 -0.49
CA TYR A 180 -12.42 0.36 -1.85
C TYR A 180 -11.86 -1.05 -1.93
N LYS A 181 -11.36 -1.60 -0.82
CA LYS A 181 -10.69 -2.92 -0.74
C LYS A 181 -9.65 -3.13 -1.85
N PRO A 182 -8.71 -2.18 -2.06
CA PRO A 182 -7.80 -2.24 -3.18
C PRO A 182 -6.92 -3.48 -3.12
N ALA A 183 -6.54 -4.04 -4.27
CA ALA A 183 -5.63 -5.18 -4.31
C ALA A 183 -4.31 -4.86 -3.57
N LEU A 184 -3.86 -3.61 -3.68
CA LEU A 184 -2.67 -3.09 -3.02
C LEU A 184 -2.98 -1.85 -2.17
N TRP A 185 -2.39 -1.78 -0.99
CA TRP A 185 -2.32 -0.51 -0.27
C TRP A 185 -0.98 -0.36 0.47
N ALA A 186 -0.52 0.87 0.61
CA ALA A 186 0.71 1.19 1.31
C ALA A 186 0.63 2.54 2.03
N ILE A 187 1.04 2.56 3.29
CA ILE A 187 1.24 3.79 4.08
C ILE A 187 2.74 3.97 4.33
N GLU A 188 3.29 5.15 4.02
CA GLU A 188 4.68 5.53 4.31
C GLU A 188 4.77 6.39 5.56
N ASN A 189 5.80 6.12 6.37
CA ASN A 189 6.26 7.05 7.38
C ASN A 189 7.70 6.76 7.81
N PRO A 190 8.44 7.79 8.27
CA PRO A 190 9.64 7.57 9.05
C PRO A 190 9.37 6.74 10.31
N VAL A 191 10.43 6.11 10.85
CA VAL A 191 10.35 5.36 12.11
C VAL A 191 9.76 6.25 13.22
N GLY A 192 8.72 5.75 13.90
CA GLY A 192 7.93 6.58 14.79
C GLY A 192 6.86 5.81 15.54
N ARG A 193 5.79 6.52 15.91
CA ARG A 193 4.65 5.98 16.67
C ARG A 193 3.37 5.82 15.84
N ILE A 194 3.43 5.98 14.52
CA ILE A 194 2.25 5.87 13.63
C ILE A 194 1.63 4.46 13.68
N GLU A 195 2.45 3.41 13.73
CA GLU A 195 1.97 2.02 13.79
C GLU A 195 1.06 1.81 15.01
N LYS A 196 1.55 2.19 16.18
CA LYS A 196 0.81 2.06 17.44
C LYS A 196 -0.39 3.00 17.51
N LEU A 197 -0.24 4.26 17.14
CA LEU A 197 -1.31 5.25 17.29
C LEU A 197 -2.38 5.14 16.21
N GLY A 198 -2.03 4.73 15.00
CA GLY A 198 -2.96 4.59 13.89
C GLY A 198 -3.60 3.21 13.77
N GLY A 199 -3.23 2.26 14.65
CA GLY A 199 -3.73 0.88 14.58
C GLY A 199 -3.33 0.17 13.29
N LEU A 200 -2.09 0.37 12.83
CA LEU A 200 -1.58 -0.30 11.64
C LEU A 200 -1.10 -1.73 11.97
N PRO A 201 -1.12 -2.66 11.01
CA PRO A 201 -0.37 -3.91 11.13
C PRO A 201 1.12 -3.63 11.30
N SER A 202 1.93 -4.65 11.57
CA SER A 202 3.38 -4.50 11.58
C SER A 202 3.88 -4.02 10.20
N TRP A 203 4.90 -3.16 10.17
CA TRP A 203 5.52 -2.73 8.92
C TRP A 203 5.99 -3.94 8.08
N ARG A 204 5.82 -3.83 6.76
CA ARG A 204 6.17 -4.88 5.79
C ARG A 204 7.50 -4.60 5.10
N LEU A 205 7.88 -3.32 4.97
CA LEU A 205 9.16 -2.92 4.36
C LEU A 205 9.89 -1.88 5.20
N SER A 206 11.21 -2.00 5.28
CA SER A 206 12.10 -0.93 5.75
C SER A 206 13.17 -0.62 4.71
N PHE A 207 13.40 0.67 4.45
CA PHE A 207 14.45 1.12 3.54
C PHE A 207 15.10 2.45 3.94
N ASP A 208 16.23 2.72 3.32
CA ASP A 208 16.89 4.01 3.25
C ASP A 208 17.04 4.38 1.76
N PRO A 209 17.05 5.67 1.39
CA PRO A 209 17.18 6.11 0.00
C PRO A 209 18.44 5.57 -0.69
N CYS A 210 19.52 5.32 0.05
CA CYS A 210 20.74 4.71 -0.47
C CYS A 210 20.57 3.28 -0.96
N HIS A 211 19.54 2.54 -0.55
CA HIS A 211 19.24 1.22 -1.11
C HIS A 211 18.70 1.29 -2.54
N VAL A 212 18.21 2.46 -2.95
CA VAL A 212 17.47 2.69 -4.20
C VAL A 212 18.02 3.89 -4.98
N GLY A 213 19.30 4.19 -4.84
CA GLY A 213 20.04 5.09 -5.75
C GLY A 213 20.34 6.49 -5.22
N ASP A 214 19.79 6.88 -4.08
CA ASP A 214 19.99 8.19 -3.48
C ASP A 214 21.06 8.18 -2.38
N PRO A 215 22.12 9.01 -2.42
CA PRO A 215 23.32 8.83 -1.58
C PRO A 215 23.16 9.29 -0.10
N TYR A 216 21.95 9.25 0.46
CA TYR A 216 21.66 9.65 1.84
C TYR A 216 20.81 8.61 2.58
N THR A 217 20.87 8.68 3.92
CA THR A 217 20.07 7.84 4.82
C THR A 217 18.88 8.62 5.35
N LYS A 218 17.72 7.97 5.37
CA LYS A 218 16.46 8.44 5.95
C LYS A 218 15.61 7.18 6.14
N LYS A 219 15.80 6.51 7.27
CA LYS A 219 15.11 5.24 7.52
C LYS A 219 13.60 5.44 7.53
N THR A 220 12.95 4.82 6.56
CA THR A 220 11.51 4.84 6.34
C THR A 220 10.96 3.42 6.48
N LEU A 221 9.72 3.33 6.94
CA LEU A 221 8.93 2.10 7.02
C LEU A 221 7.71 2.24 6.12
N ILE A 222 7.30 1.13 5.51
CA ILE A 222 6.06 1.02 4.75
C ILE A 222 5.19 -0.06 5.39
N TRP A 223 3.93 0.29 5.64
CA TRP A 223 2.88 -0.59 6.13
C TRP A 223 1.92 -0.92 4.99
N GLY A 224 1.36 -2.12 4.97
CA GLY A 224 0.30 -2.45 4.03
C GLY A 224 0.33 -3.86 3.46
N ARG A 225 -0.48 -4.03 2.41
CA ARG A 225 -0.60 -5.26 1.62
C ARG A 225 0.02 -5.03 0.25
N PHE A 226 1.26 -5.47 0.09
CA PHE A 226 2.05 -5.34 -1.13
C PHE A 226 3.21 -6.35 -1.09
N ASN A 227 3.92 -6.52 -2.21
CA ASN A 227 5.16 -7.27 -2.28
C ASN A 227 6.33 -6.38 -1.86
N ALA A 228 6.94 -6.71 -0.72
CA ALA A 228 8.05 -5.95 -0.15
C ALA A 228 9.43 -6.35 -0.72
N ASP A 229 9.51 -7.38 -1.57
CA ASP A 229 10.76 -7.83 -2.17
C ASP A 229 11.21 -6.93 -3.35
N LEU A 230 11.45 -5.64 -3.06
CA LEU A 230 11.70 -4.65 -4.09
C LEU A 230 13.09 -4.80 -4.75
N PRO A 231 13.26 -4.55 -6.06
CA PRO A 231 14.58 -4.50 -6.68
C PRO A 231 15.40 -3.31 -6.15
N VAL A 232 16.72 -3.49 -5.98
CA VAL A 232 17.60 -2.48 -5.35
C VAL A 232 18.63 -1.88 -6.33
N ALA A 233 18.98 -0.62 -6.09
CA ALA A 233 20.03 0.12 -6.79
C ALA A 233 20.97 0.78 -5.76
N PRO A 234 21.68 -0.02 -4.95
CA PRO A 234 22.37 0.49 -3.77
C PRO A 234 23.54 1.41 -4.14
N VAL A 235 23.69 2.51 -3.41
CA VAL A 235 24.80 3.47 -3.51
C VAL A 235 25.39 3.76 -2.14
N GLU A 236 26.66 4.14 -2.08
CA GLU A 236 27.30 4.54 -0.82
C GLU A 236 26.59 5.79 -0.24
N PRO A 237 26.21 5.79 1.07
CA PRO A 237 25.48 6.89 1.69
C PRO A 237 26.39 8.07 2.07
N ILE A 238 27.10 8.64 1.08
CA ILE A 238 28.10 9.70 1.30
C ILE A 238 27.52 11.01 1.84
N GLU A 239 26.21 11.26 1.67
CA GLU A 239 25.53 12.43 2.23
C GLU A 239 24.96 12.17 3.64
N GLY A 240 25.05 10.93 4.14
CA GLY A 240 24.61 10.53 5.48
C GLY A 240 23.19 11.00 5.80
N SER A 241 22.99 11.55 7.00
CA SER A 241 21.68 12.05 7.43
C SER A 241 21.37 13.46 6.89
N LYS A 242 21.37 13.60 5.56
CA LYS A 242 21.12 14.83 4.80
C LYS A 242 19.93 15.65 5.33
N MET A 243 18.85 14.96 5.72
CA MET A 243 17.63 15.60 6.23
C MET A 243 17.84 16.36 7.53
N HIS A 244 18.67 15.84 8.43
CA HIS A 244 19.02 16.53 9.67
C HIS A 244 20.01 17.69 9.43
N ILE A 245 20.92 17.54 8.46
CA ILE A 245 21.99 18.52 8.20
C ILE A 245 21.49 19.73 7.40
N LYS A 246 20.71 19.49 6.33
CA LYS A 246 20.32 20.53 5.36
C LYS A 246 18.91 21.07 5.57
N TYR A 247 18.01 20.29 6.16
CA TYR A 247 16.57 20.60 6.24
C TYR A 247 16.07 20.75 7.68
N GLY A 248 16.90 21.39 8.52
CA GLY A 248 16.47 21.86 9.84
C GLY A 248 15.56 23.08 9.71
N GLY A 249 14.33 23.03 10.22
CA GLY A 249 13.43 24.18 10.18
C GLY A 249 11.94 23.82 10.25
N ARG A 250 11.10 24.87 10.30
CA ARG A 250 9.62 24.75 10.33
C ARG A 250 8.94 25.27 9.07
N SER A 251 9.67 25.85 8.12
CA SER A 251 9.08 26.40 6.90
C SER A 251 8.45 25.30 6.05
N LEU A 252 7.37 25.64 5.34
CA LEU A 252 6.68 24.71 4.46
C LEU A 252 7.63 24.15 3.39
N ALA A 253 8.43 25.00 2.75
CA ALA A 253 9.45 24.58 1.80
C ALA A 253 10.43 23.52 2.36
N THR A 254 10.87 23.67 3.61
CA THR A 254 11.75 22.67 4.26
C THR A 254 11.02 21.37 4.52
N LYS A 255 9.74 21.44 4.92
CA LYS A 255 8.90 20.26 5.15
C LYS A 255 8.63 19.51 3.84
N ASN A 256 8.35 20.22 2.76
CA ASN A 256 8.07 19.61 1.46
C ASN A 256 9.34 18.96 0.90
N ALA A 257 10.48 19.65 0.96
CA ALA A 257 11.76 19.12 0.46
C ALA A 257 12.21 17.82 1.15
N ARG A 258 11.91 17.65 2.44
CA ARG A 258 12.25 16.41 3.17
C ARG A 258 11.19 15.31 3.05
N SER A 259 10.01 15.63 2.51
CA SER A 259 8.90 14.69 2.31
C SER A 259 8.80 14.14 0.89
N VAL A 260 9.58 14.67 -0.06
CA VAL A 260 9.65 14.11 -1.42
C VAL A 260 10.08 12.64 -1.36
N THR A 261 9.30 11.79 -2.02
CA THR A 261 9.59 10.37 -2.19
C THR A 261 10.81 10.20 -3.11
N PRO A 262 11.81 9.39 -2.75
CA PRO A 262 12.93 9.08 -3.64
C PRO A 262 12.43 8.46 -4.97
N GLU A 263 12.89 8.98 -6.11
CA GLU A 263 12.50 8.47 -7.44
C GLU A 263 12.79 6.96 -7.56
N GLY A 264 13.99 6.54 -7.16
CA GLY A 264 14.35 5.13 -7.20
C GLY A 264 13.49 4.26 -6.29
N PHE A 265 12.96 4.76 -5.17
CA PHE A 265 11.98 4.04 -4.36
C PHE A 265 10.65 3.90 -5.12
N ALA A 266 10.15 4.98 -5.72
CA ALA A 266 8.87 4.95 -6.44
C ALA A 266 8.86 3.89 -7.55
N TYR A 267 9.89 3.89 -8.41
CA TYR A 267 10.00 2.91 -9.49
C TYR A 267 10.30 1.50 -8.95
N SER A 268 11.16 1.36 -7.94
CA SER A 268 11.42 0.07 -7.30
C SER A 268 10.13 -0.55 -6.70
N PHE A 269 9.31 0.26 -6.04
CA PHE A 269 8.02 -0.14 -5.51
C PHE A 269 7.07 -0.59 -6.62
N PHE A 270 6.95 0.19 -7.70
CA PHE A 270 6.15 -0.16 -8.89
C PHE A 270 6.58 -1.48 -9.55
N MET A 271 7.90 -1.68 -9.72
CA MET A 271 8.45 -2.89 -10.36
C MET A 271 8.06 -4.19 -9.63
N ALA A 272 7.80 -4.12 -8.32
CA ALA A 272 7.43 -5.29 -7.53
C ALA A 272 5.92 -5.50 -7.39
N ASN A 273 5.10 -4.55 -7.83
CA ASN A 273 3.70 -4.45 -7.40
C ASN A 273 2.68 -4.13 -8.51
N ASN A 274 3.13 -3.83 -9.73
CA ASN A 274 2.21 -3.54 -10.84
C ASN A 274 1.43 -4.79 -11.29
N LEU A 275 0.25 -4.56 -11.86
CA LEU A 275 -0.71 -5.60 -12.27
C LEU A 275 -0.15 -6.54 -13.33
N ILE A 276 0.50 -5.98 -14.35
CA ILE A 276 0.95 -6.72 -15.54
C ILE A 276 2.05 -7.73 -15.17
N ASP A 277 3.02 -7.30 -14.36
CA ASP A 277 4.12 -8.16 -13.94
C ASP A 277 3.72 -9.09 -12.78
N HIS A 278 2.71 -8.70 -11.98
CA HIS A 278 2.31 -9.41 -10.75
C HIS A 278 0.80 -9.71 -10.69
N PRO A 279 0.21 -10.41 -11.68
CA PRO A 279 -1.23 -10.66 -11.74
C PRO A 279 -1.73 -11.49 -10.55
N ARG A 280 -0.88 -12.37 -10.00
CA ARG A 280 -1.21 -13.16 -8.81
C ARG A 280 -1.37 -12.30 -7.56
N LEU A 281 -0.51 -11.30 -7.37
CA LEU A 281 -0.63 -10.38 -6.24
C LEU A 281 -1.93 -9.59 -6.34
N ALA A 282 -2.23 -9.08 -7.53
CA ALA A 282 -3.46 -8.36 -7.81
C ALA A 282 -4.70 -9.21 -7.49
N LEU A 283 -4.73 -10.43 -8.01
CA LEU A 283 -5.85 -11.35 -7.85
C LEU A 283 -6.07 -11.74 -6.38
N CYS A 284 -4.99 -12.13 -5.67
CA CYS A 284 -5.06 -12.45 -4.25
C CYS A 284 -5.42 -11.25 -3.37
N GLY A 285 -5.10 -10.03 -3.80
CA GLY A 285 -5.54 -8.80 -3.13
C GLY A 285 -7.02 -8.52 -3.32
N LYS A 286 -7.55 -8.69 -4.56
CA LYS A 286 -8.98 -8.49 -4.87
C LYS A 286 -9.87 -9.52 -4.14
N TYR A 287 -9.49 -10.79 -4.20
CA TYR A 287 -10.23 -11.90 -3.60
C TYR A 287 -9.61 -12.37 -2.30
N ASP A 288 -9.42 -11.45 -1.36
CA ASP A 288 -8.64 -11.67 -0.14
C ASP A 288 -9.24 -12.68 0.85
N ARG A 289 -10.53 -13.01 0.74
CA ARG A 289 -11.18 -14.09 1.53
C ARG A 289 -11.09 -15.47 0.88
N LEU A 290 -10.61 -15.56 -0.35
CA LEU A 290 -10.42 -16.85 -1.04
C LEU A 290 -9.00 -17.39 -0.87
N SER A 291 -8.84 -18.70 -1.07
CA SER A 291 -7.53 -19.35 -0.96
C SER A 291 -6.55 -18.81 -2.01
N GLN A 292 -5.47 -18.18 -1.56
CA GLN A 292 -4.39 -17.70 -2.43
C GLN A 292 -3.75 -18.81 -3.28
N ARG A 293 -3.84 -20.07 -2.81
CA ARG A 293 -3.36 -21.24 -3.55
C ARG A 293 -4.25 -21.51 -4.76
N LEU A 294 -5.57 -21.52 -4.57
CA LEU A 294 -6.53 -21.76 -5.66
C LEU A 294 -6.46 -20.65 -6.71
N LEU A 295 -6.41 -19.39 -6.27
CA LEU A 295 -6.24 -18.23 -7.16
C LEU A 295 -4.93 -18.33 -7.96
N GLY A 296 -3.84 -18.75 -7.33
CA GLY A 296 -2.57 -19.02 -8.02
C GLY A 296 -2.69 -20.13 -9.07
N GLN A 297 -3.37 -21.23 -8.72
CA GLN A 297 -3.61 -22.34 -9.66
C GLN A 297 -4.46 -21.94 -10.86
N ALA A 298 -5.41 -21.03 -10.70
CA ALA A 298 -6.20 -20.50 -11.81
C ALA A 298 -5.31 -19.76 -12.82
N ILE A 299 -4.38 -18.93 -12.33
CA ILE A 299 -3.40 -18.25 -13.18
C ILE A 299 -2.45 -19.27 -13.84
N ASP A 300 -1.95 -20.25 -13.08
CA ASP A 300 -1.05 -21.30 -13.60
C ASP A 300 -1.76 -22.18 -14.67
N ALA A 301 -3.08 -22.33 -14.57
CA ALA A 301 -3.94 -22.97 -15.57
C ALA A 301 -4.22 -22.08 -16.80
N GLY A 302 -3.63 -20.90 -16.87
CA GLY A 302 -3.78 -19.93 -17.96
C GLY A 302 -5.14 -19.24 -17.98
N MET A 303 -5.83 -19.13 -16.85
CA MET A 303 -7.05 -18.30 -16.77
C MET A 303 -6.64 -16.83 -16.74
N GLU A 304 -7.31 -16.01 -17.54
CA GLU A 304 -7.11 -14.57 -17.55
C GLU A 304 -7.81 -13.93 -16.34
N LEU A 305 -7.29 -12.79 -15.83
CA LEU A 305 -7.88 -12.13 -14.66
C LEU A 305 -9.36 -11.77 -14.85
N ARG A 306 -9.70 -11.30 -16.06
CA ARG A 306 -11.09 -10.98 -16.42
C ARG A 306 -11.99 -12.21 -16.43
N GLU A 307 -11.50 -13.34 -16.94
CA GLU A 307 -12.25 -14.59 -16.94
C GLU A 307 -12.54 -15.05 -15.51
N ILE A 308 -11.57 -14.90 -14.60
CA ILE A 308 -11.77 -15.21 -13.18
C ILE A 308 -12.82 -14.25 -12.60
N SER A 309 -12.71 -12.94 -12.83
CA SER A 309 -13.69 -11.97 -12.34
C SER A 309 -15.10 -12.23 -12.85
N ASP A 310 -15.29 -12.45 -14.15
CA ASP A 310 -16.58 -12.77 -14.75
C ASP A 310 -17.19 -14.06 -14.15
N LEU A 311 -16.35 -14.99 -13.68
CA LEU A 311 -16.79 -16.24 -13.07
C LEU A 311 -17.24 -16.09 -11.61
N ILE A 312 -16.54 -15.29 -10.80
CA ILE A 312 -16.72 -15.29 -9.34
C ILE A 312 -17.20 -13.98 -8.73
N ASP A 313 -17.23 -12.86 -9.46
CA ASP A 313 -17.58 -11.55 -8.89
C ASP A 313 -19.00 -11.53 -8.29
N ASP A 314 -20.00 -12.14 -8.94
CA ASP A 314 -21.36 -12.22 -8.40
C ASP A 314 -21.39 -12.95 -7.04
N ALA A 315 -20.73 -14.11 -6.96
CA ALA A 315 -20.67 -14.88 -5.72
C ALA A 315 -19.86 -14.15 -4.63
N TYR A 316 -18.70 -13.60 -4.99
CA TYR A 316 -17.75 -13.02 -4.03
C TYR A 316 -18.10 -11.59 -3.58
N LEU A 317 -18.52 -10.72 -4.50
CA LEU A 317 -18.77 -9.31 -4.24
C LEU A 317 -20.23 -9.01 -3.95
N MET A 318 -21.17 -9.63 -4.67
CA MET A 318 -22.61 -9.35 -4.51
C MET A 318 -23.26 -10.23 -3.45
N ASP A 319 -23.09 -11.55 -3.57
CA ASP A 319 -23.74 -12.52 -2.69
C ASP A 319 -22.99 -12.72 -1.36
N LEU A 320 -21.71 -12.30 -1.29
CA LEU A 320 -20.79 -12.56 -0.18
C LEU A 320 -20.71 -14.06 0.18
N ASP A 321 -20.78 -14.91 -0.84
CA ASP A 321 -20.77 -16.36 -0.76
C ASP A 321 -19.41 -16.90 -1.22
N ASP A 322 -18.46 -16.89 -0.28
CA ASP A 322 -17.08 -17.32 -0.53
C ASP A 322 -17.01 -18.83 -0.88
N GLU A 323 -17.92 -19.66 -0.35
CA GLU A 323 -18.00 -21.10 -0.65
C GLU A 323 -18.39 -21.32 -2.11
N ARG A 324 -19.39 -20.58 -2.61
CA ARG A 324 -19.81 -20.65 -4.01
C ARG A 324 -18.73 -20.10 -4.94
N ALA A 325 -18.08 -18.99 -4.59
CA ALA A 325 -16.97 -18.44 -5.37
C ALA A 325 -15.80 -19.45 -5.47
N ASP A 326 -15.42 -20.07 -4.35
CA ASP A 326 -14.39 -21.11 -4.30
C ASP A 326 -14.78 -22.33 -5.16
N ALA A 327 -16.01 -22.83 -5.04
CA ALA A 327 -16.50 -23.96 -5.83
C ALA A 327 -16.49 -23.68 -7.35
N LEU A 328 -16.94 -22.49 -7.76
CA LEU A 328 -16.93 -22.08 -9.17
C LEU A 328 -15.49 -22.06 -9.72
N LEU A 329 -14.56 -21.47 -8.98
CA LEU A 329 -13.17 -21.39 -9.39
C LEU A 329 -12.50 -22.77 -9.43
N ARG A 330 -12.73 -23.63 -8.42
CA ARG A 330 -12.21 -25.01 -8.42
C ARG A 330 -12.67 -25.80 -9.63
N ASN A 331 -13.96 -25.72 -9.97
CA ASN A 331 -14.50 -26.41 -11.13
C ASN A 331 -13.83 -25.92 -12.43
N ALA A 332 -13.65 -24.62 -12.60
CA ALA A 332 -12.98 -24.05 -13.78
C ALA A 332 -11.53 -24.53 -13.90
N VAL A 333 -10.79 -24.57 -12.78
CA VAL A 333 -9.40 -25.06 -12.72
C VAL A 333 -9.32 -26.56 -13.04
N GLN A 334 -10.26 -27.37 -12.52
CA GLN A 334 -10.31 -28.82 -12.79
C GLN A 334 -10.57 -29.13 -14.28
N VAL A 335 -11.48 -28.40 -14.93
CA VAL A 335 -11.78 -28.57 -16.36
C VAL A 335 -10.54 -28.34 -17.23
N ARG A 336 -9.61 -27.50 -16.78
CA ARG A 336 -8.31 -27.24 -17.44
C ARG A 336 -7.23 -28.28 -17.14
N GLY A 337 -7.59 -29.38 -16.47
CA GLY A 337 -6.68 -30.51 -16.23
C GLY A 337 -5.70 -30.32 -15.08
N CYS A 338 -5.92 -29.32 -14.22
CA CYS A 338 -5.11 -29.11 -13.02
C CYS A 338 -5.57 -30.07 -11.90
N ASN A 339 -4.63 -30.87 -11.39
CA ASN A 339 -4.90 -31.78 -10.28
C ASN A 339 -4.97 -31.00 -8.95
N LEU A 340 -6.16 -30.90 -8.36
CA LEU A 340 -6.40 -30.24 -7.08
C LEU A 340 -6.19 -31.16 -5.85
N ASP A 341 -6.04 -32.48 -6.05
CA ASP A 341 -6.14 -33.53 -5.00
C ASP A 341 -4.95 -33.62 -4.04
N SER A 342 -3.98 -32.72 -4.16
CA SER A 342 -2.90 -32.66 -3.20
C SER A 342 -3.05 -31.38 -2.36
N PHE A 343 -3.14 -31.59 -1.05
CA PHE A 343 -2.82 -30.67 0.04
C PHE A 343 -4.01 -30.00 0.76
N VAL A 344 -4.14 -30.44 2.02
CA VAL A 344 -4.91 -29.81 3.10
C VAL A 344 -4.37 -28.40 3.33
N ASP A 345 -5.26 -27.41 3.37
CA ASP A 345 -4.88 -26.04 3.66
C ASP A 345 -4.33 -25.97 5.09
N ILE A 346 -3.11 -25.46 5.27
CA ILE A 346 -2.55 -25.17 6.59
C ILE A 346 -3.15 -23.81 7.01
N GLY A 347 -4.47 -23.81 7.20
CA GLY A 347 -5.27 -22.60 7.26
C GLY A 347 -6.71 -22.82 7.72
N GLY A 348 -6.99 -23.91 8.46
CA GLY A 348 -8.12 -23.95 9.39
C GLY A 348 -9.55 -23.95 8.85
N GLN A 349 -9.80 -23.89 7.53
CA GLN A 349 -11.13 -24.20 6.99
C GLN A 349 -11.09 -25.55 6.29
N VAL A 350 -11.62 -26.56 7.01
CA VAL A 350 -11.83 -27.90 6.49
C VAL A 350 -12.95 -27.83 5.47
N ALA A 351 -12.62 -28.02 4.19
CA ALA A 351 -13.57 -28.47 3.21
C ALA A 351 -14.09 -29.84 3.66
N MET A 352 -15.27 -29.87 4.29
CA MET A 352 -15.96 -31.12 4.59
C MET A 352 -16.50 -31.68 3.28
N SER A 353 -15.84 -32.72 2.78
CA SER A 353 -16.38 -33.56 1.71
C SER A 353 -17.47 -34.44 2.27
N ILE A 354 -18.74 -34.20 1.93
CA ILE A 354 -19.76 -35.24 1.60
C ILE A 354 -20.70 -34.67 0.54
#